data_AF-A0A9E3SBJ7-F1
#
_entry.id   AF-A0A9E3SBJ7-F1
#
_cell.length_a   1.000
_cell.length_b   1.000
_cell.length_c   1.000
_cell.angle_alpha   90.00
_cell.angle_beta   90.00
_cell.angle_gamma   90.00
#
_symmetry.space_group_name_H-M   'P 1'
#
loop_
_entity.id
_entity.type
_entity.pdbx_description
1 polymer ?
#
loop_
_entity_poly.entity_id
_entity_poly.type
_entity_poly.pdbx_seq_one_letter_code
_entity_poly.pdbx_strand_id
1 'polypeptide(L)'
;MIEELFSPKNYRYCLILLLVTIYIGSCTYKSDEYYSPPTNPNPDSPDLQIVSLNLDEDTVFIYWDKDVVFDFKTDNQKVHGVRFILDGDEYYTKDNNSGSFSFTYLMMSHGINSLVVEVYTETGSGSLADELGYEQFMFSREWVVEVYRPYTDEYRFYVENGFLKLSWPAYK
;
A
#
# COMPACT_ATOMS: atom_id res chain seq x y z
N MET A 1 -1.71 40.38 -50.90
CA MET A 1 -2.04 38.97 -50.58
C MET A 1 -3.41 38.78 -49.94
N ILE A 2 -4.08 39.82 -49.42
CA ILE A 2 -5.43 39.72 -48.83
C ILE A 2 -6.54 39.98 -49.87
N GLU A 3 -6.24 40.67 -50.97
CA GLU A 3 -7.25 41.05 -51.98
C GLU A 3 -7.69 39.92 -52.94
N GLU A 4 -6.91 38.84 -53.08
CA GLU A 4 -7.32 37.69 -53.93
C GLU A 4 -8.34 36.75 -53.27
N LEU A 5 -8.57 36.91 -51.96
CA LEU A 5 -9.54 36.09 -51.21
C LEU A 5 -11.01 36.46 -51.53
N PHE A 6 -11.26 37.64 -52.09
CA PHE A 6 -12.62 38.15 -52.37
C PHE A 6 -12.99 38.15 -53.86
N SER A 7 -12.45 37.21 -54.65
CA SER A 7 -12.92 36.97 -56.02
C SER A 7 -14.35 36.39 -56.02
N PRO A 8 -15.25 36.79 -56.95
CA PRO A 8 -16.64 36.32 -56.99
C PRO A 8 -16.78 34.80 -57.17
N LYS A 9 -15.73 34.10 -57.64
CA LYS A 9 -15.70 32.63 -57.69
C LYS A 9 -15.45 31.98 -56.32
N ASN A 10 -14.80 32.69 -55.39
CA ASN A 10 -14.44 32.20 -54.06
C ASN A 10 -15.53 32.45 -53.00
N TYR A 11 -16.48 33.35 -53.30
CA TYR A 11 -17.63 33.66 -52.43
C TYR A 11 -18.47 32.43 -52.08
N ARG A 12 -18.65 31.49 -53.01
CA ARG A 12 -19.38 30.23 -52.75
C ARG A 12 -18.68 29.36 -51.71
N TYR A 13 -17.35 29.27 -51.75
CA TYR A 13 -16.58 28.50 -50.79
C TYR A 13 -16.55 29.16 -49.42
N CYS A 14 -16.43 30.50 -49.35
CA CYS A 14 -16.55 31.24 -48.10
C CYS A 14 -17.92 31.06 -47.45
N LEU A 15 -19.00 31.04 -48.24
CA LEU A 15 -20.36 30.87 -47.73
C LEU A 15 -20.59 29.44 -47.20
N ILE A 16 -20.06 28.42 -47.87
CA ILE A 16 -20.09 27.03 -47.38
C ILE A 16 -19.29 26.89 -46.08
N LEU A 17 -18.10 27.50 -46.01
CA LEU A 17 -17.23 27.42 -44.83
C LEU A 17 -17.85 28.13 -43.61
N LEU A 18 -18.55 29.24 -43.83
CA LEU A 18 -19.36 29.93 -42.83
C LEU A 18 -20.56 29.08 -42.36
N LEU A 19 -21.19 28.35 -43.28
CA LEU A 19 -22.30 27.45 -42.94
C LEU A 19 -21.81 26.27 -42.08
N VAL A 20 -20.65 25.70 -42.40
CA VAL A 20 -20.04 24.61 -41.64
C VAL A 20 -19.65 25.05 -40.23
N THR A 21 -19.11 26.26 -40.04
CA THR A 21 -18.77 26.77 -38.70
C THR A 21 -19.99 27.01 -37.82
N ILE A 22 -21.13 27.37 -38.40
CA ILE A 22 -22.40 27.50 -37.65
C ILE A 22 -22.93 26.12 -37.23
N TYR A 23 -22.75 25.08 -38.05
CA TYR A 23 -23.20 23.72 -37.73
C TYR A 23 -22.41 23.06 -36.60
N ILE A 24 -21.09 23.26 -36.52
CA ILE A 24 -20.28 22.72 -35.41
C ILE A 24 -20.54 23.42 -34.07
N GLY A 25 -21.11 24.64 -34.09
CA GLY A 25 -21.47 25.38 -32.88
C GLY A 25 -22.83 25.01 -32.27
N SER A 26 -23.64 24.18 -32.93
CA SER A 26 -24.99 23.83 -32.42
C SER A 26 -25.00 22.60 -31.49
N CYS A 27 -23.83 22.01 -31.23
CA CYS A 27 -23.68 20.99 -30.19
C CYS A 27 -23.88 21.66 -28.82
N THR A 28 -25.14 21.72 -28.39
CA THR A 28 -25.53 22.23 -27.08
C THR A 28 -25.31 21.12 -26.06
N TYR A 29 -24.22 21.23 -25.29
CA TYR A 29 -24.08 20.43 -24.09
C TYR A 29 -25.11 20.91 -23.09
N LYS A 30 -25.88 19.99 -22.50
CA LYS A 30 -26.69 20.32 -21.33
C LYS A 30 -25.74 20.68 -20.19
N SER A 31 -25.58 21.97 -19.92
CA SER A 31 -24.70 22.49 -18.86
C SER A 31 -25.19 22.19 -17.44
N ASP A 32 -26.45 21.77 -17.30
CA ASP A 32 -27.15 21.76 -16.02
C ASP A 32 -27.28 20.34 -15.42
N GLU A 33 -26.83 19.31 -16.13
CA GLU A 33 -26.84 17.93 -15.66
C GLU A 33 -25.44 17.56 -15.13
N TYR A 34 -25.28 17.60 -13.80
CA TYR A 34 -24.13 16.98 -13.14
C TYR A 34 -24.28 15.46 -13.21
N TYR A 35 -23.43 14.80 -14.00
CA TYR A 35 -23.33 13.35 -13.95
C TYR A 35 -22.69 12.94 -12.63
N SER A 36 -23.51 12.43 -11.71
CA SER A 36 -23.05 11.72 -10.52
C SER A 36 -23.19 10.23 -10.81
N PRO A 37 -22.08 9.46 -10.94
CA PRO A 37 -22.19 8.02 -11.09
C PRO A 37 -22.94 7.44 -9.88
N PRO A 38 -23.72 6.37 -10.08
CA PRO A 38 -24.35 5.68 -8.96
C PRO A 38 -23.26 5.17 -8.01
N THR A 39 -23.40 5.48 -6.72
CA THR A 39 -22.51 5.03 -5.66
C THR A 39 -23.28 4.13 -4.70
N ASN A 40 -22.57 3.20 -4.07
CA ASN A 40 -23.09 2.39 -2.97
C ASN A 40 -22.61 3.00 -1.64
N PRO A 41 -23.49 3.66 -0.86
CA PRO A 41 -23.09 4.30 0.40
C PRO A 41 -22.79 3.30 1.53
N ASN A 42 -23.20 2.03 1.39
CA ASN A 42 -22.95 0.99 2.37
C ASN A 42 -22.46 -0.27 1.65
N PRO A 43 -21.21 -0.26 1.15
CA PRO A 43 -20.63 -1.47 0.59
C PRO A 43 -20.44 -2.54 1.65
N ASP A 44 -20.59 -3.79 1.25
CA ASP A 44 -20.27 -4.93 2.10
C ASP A 44 -18.75 -5.09 2.21
N SER A 45 -18.28 -5.50 3.39
CA SER A 45 -16.87 -5.85 3.61
C SER A 45 -16.51 -7.11 2.81
N PRO A 46 -15.35 -7.16 2.15
CA PRO A 46 -14.94 -8.30 1.35
C PRO A 46 -14.46 -9.43 2.27
N ASP A 47 -14.47 -10.67 1.75
CA ASP A 47 -13.88 -11.79 2.47
C ASP A 47 -12.36 -11.82 2.23
N LEU A 48 -11.58 -11.55 3.27
CA LEU A 48 -10.11 -11.63 3.22
C LEU A 48 -9.64 -13.08 3.38
N GLN A 49 -8.89 -13.54 2.37
CA GLN A 49 -8.25 -14.85 2.32
C GLN A 49 -6.73 -14.69 2.43
N ILE A 50 -6.12 -15.47 3.32
CA ILE A 50 -4.66 -15.57 3.45
C ILE A 50 -4.20 -16.68 2.49
N VAL A 51 -3.63 -16.30 1.35
CA VAL A 51 -3.11 -17.25 0.37
C VAL A 51 -1.77 -17.80 0.84
N SER A 52 -0.90 -16.91 1.33
CA SER A 52 0.33 -17.28 2.01
C SER A 52 0.64 -16.27 3.11
N LEU A 53 1.06 -16.77 4.27
CA LEU A 53 1.63 -15.99 5.34
C LEU A 53 2.42 -16.96 6.21
N ASN A 54 3.75 -16.93 6.13
CA ASN A 54 4.61 -17.87 6.87
C ASN A 54 4.82 -17.46 8.35
N LEU A 55 3.71 -17.08 8.99
CA LEU A 55 3.55 -16.79 10.42
C LEU A 55 2.51 -17.78 10.99
N ASP A 56 2.79 -19.08 10.84
CA ASP A 56 1.83 -20.17 11.03
C ASP A 56 1.42 -20.39 12.51
N GLU A 57 2.15 -19.80 13.46
CA GLU A 57 1.93 -19.91 14.89
C GLU A 57 1.42 -18.58 15.48
N ASP A 58 0.65 -18.65 16.57
CA ASP A 58 0.22 -17.45 17.31
C ASP A 58 1.40 -16.69 17.93
N THR A 59 2.53 -17.39 18.11
CA THR A 59 3.81 -16.83 18.55
C THR A 59 4.89 -17.05 17.50
N VAL A 60 5.54 -15.97 17.08
CA VAL A 60 6.62 -15.99 16.11
C VAL A 60 7.95 -15.94 16.86
N PHE A 61 8.68 -17.05 16.89
CA PHE A 61 10.01 -17.09 17.48
C PHE A 61 11.07 -16.59 16.49
N ILE A 62 11.86 -15.60 16.90
CA ILE A 62 12.96 -15.02 16.12
C ILE A 62 14.29 -15.30 16.84
N TYR A 63 15.05 -16.25 16.29
CA TYR A 63 16.39 -16.63 16.76
C TYR A 63 17.52 -16.06 15.86
N TRP A 64 17.18 -15.75 14.62
CA TRP A 64 18.02 -15.17 13.56
C TRP A 64 17.12 -14.44 12.57
N ASP A 65 17.70 -13.81 11.54
CA ASP A 65 16.94 -13.09 10.53
C ASP A 65 15.90 -14.02 9.87
N LYS A 66 14.62 -13.62 9.88
CA LYS A 66 13.52 -14.43 9.35
C LYS A 66 12.88 -13.74 8.16
N ASP A 67 12.86 -14.40 7.01
CA ASP A 67 12.11 -13.93 5.86
C ASP A 67 10.62 -14.20 6.05
N VAL A 68 9.82 -13.15 5.92
CA VAL A 68 8.37 -13.19 5.89
C VAL A 68 7.92 -13.08 4.45
N VAL A 69 7.06 -13.99 4.03
CA VAL A 69 6.41 -14.00 2.72
C VAL A 69 4.91 -13.94 2.97
N PHE A 70 4.24 -13.04 2.25
CA PHE A 70 2.80 -12.86 2.36
C PHE A 70 2.16 -12.73 0.97
N ASP A 71 0.92 -13.20 0.89
CA ASP A 71 0.01 -13.04 -0.23
C ASP A 71 -1.43 -13.06 0.31
N PHE A 72 -2.12 -11.95 0.13
CA PHE A 72 -3.51 -11.78 0.52
C PHE A 72 -4.40 -11.70 -0.71
N LYS A 73 -5.58 -12.27 -0.60
CA LYS A 73 -6.58 -12.22 -1.66
C LYS A 73 -7.92 -11.88 -1.06
N THR A 74 -8.70 -11.15 -1.82
CA THR A 74 -10.09 -10.79 -1.55
C THR A 74 -10.96 -11.37 -2.65
N ASP A 75 -12.25 -11.53 -2.37
CA ASP A 75 -13.21 -12.11 -3.29
C ASP A 75 -13.62 -11.15 -4.42
N ASN A 76 -13.89 -9.89 -4.10
CA ASN A 76 -14.50 -8.94 -5.04
C ASN A 76 -13.89 -7.51 -5.06
N GLN A 77 -12.96 -7.19 -4.16
CA GLN A 77 -12.31 -5.88 -4.04
C GLN A 77 -10.81 -6.01 -4.20
N LYS A 78 -10.09 -4.96 -4.61
CA LYS A 78 -8.62 -5.01 -4.68
C LYS A 78 -7.99 -4.75 -3.31
N VAL A 79 -6.87 -5.41 -3.02
CA VAL A 79 -6.00 -5.03 -1.90
C VAL A 79 -5.11 -3.85 -2.33
N HIS A 80 -5.21 -2.73 -1.62
CA HIS A 80 -4.38 -1.55 -1.86
C HIS A 80 -3.01 -1.66 -1.22
N GLY A 81 -2.94 -2.26 -0.03
CA GLY A 81 -1.67 -2.37 0.66
C GLY A 81 -1.73 -3.22 1.92
N VAL A 82 -0.53 -3.50 2.41
CA VAL A 82 -0.29 -4.30 3.61
C VAL A 82 0.72 -3.57 4.47
N ARG A 83 0.46 -3.50 5.77
CA ARG A 83 1.35 -2.88 6.75
C ARG A 83 1.65 -3.85 7.87
N PHE A 84 2.91 -3.91 8.27
CA PHE A 84 3.41 -4.65 9.42
C PHE A 84 3.92 -3.64 10.43
N ILE A 85 3.34 -3.68 11.63
CA ILE A 85 3.62 -2.76 12.73
C ILE A 85 4.22 -3.57 13.86
N LEU A 86 5.45 -3.24 14.28
CA LEU A 86 6.15 -3.89 15.38
C LEU A 86 6.23 -2.93 16.57
N ASP A 87 5.67 -3.32 17.71
CA ASP A 87 5.61 -2.51 18.94
C ASP A 87 5.00 -1.12 18.76
N GLY A 88 4.08 -0.99 17.80
CA GLY A 88 3.40 0.27 17.47
C GLY A 88 4.11 1.10 16.39
N ASP A 89 5.34 0.75 16.01
CA ASP A 89 6.09 1.42 14.94
C ASP A 89 5.93 0.68 13.61
N GLU A 90 5.85 1.44 12.52
CA GLU A 90 5.82 0.84 11.18
C GLU A 90 7.13 0.13 10.88
N TYR A 91 7.07 -1.19 10.77
CA TYR A 91 8.23 -2.01 10.45
C TYR A 91 8.36 -2.19 8.93
N TYR A 92 7.23 -2.43 8.25
CA TYR A 92 7.20 -2.64 6.81
C TYR A 92 5.86 -2.23 6.21
N THR A 93 5.89 -1.68 5.00
CA THR A 93 4.69 -1.34 4.24
C THR A 93 4.86 -1.72 2.76
N LYS A 94 3.75 -2.09 2.13
CA LYS A 94 3.72 -2.45 0.70
C LYS A 94 2.40 -2.06 0.07
N ASP A 95 2.46 -1.32 -1.04
CA ASP A 95 1.30 -0.93 -1.85
C ASP A 95 0.83 -2.05 -2.80
N ASN A 96 0.77 -3.30 -2.31
CA ASN A 96 0.26 -4.44 -3.06
C ASN A 96 -0.16 -5.58 -2.11
N ASN A 97 -0.85 -6.58 -2.64
CA ASN A 97 -1.40 -7.73 -1.92
C ASN A 97 -0.35 -8.79 -1.52
N SER A 98 0.81 -8.80 -2.16
CA SER A 98 1.85 -9.81 -1.96
C SER A 98 3.25 -9.21 -1.87
N GLY A 99 4.13 -9.86 -1.13
CA GLY A 99 5.52 -9.45 -1.02
C GLY A 99 6.32 -10.31 -0.06
N SER A 100 7.55 -9.85 0.17
CA SER A 100 8.41 -10.39 1.20
C SER A 100 9.27 -9.32 1.82
N PHE A 101 9.66 -9.55 3.08
CA PHE A 101 10.61 -8.74 3.82
C PHE A 101 11.33 -9.61 4.85
N SER A 102 12.41 -9.11 5.43
CA SER A 102 13.14 -9.83 6.47
C SER A 102 12.96 -9.14 7.82
N PHE A 103 12.62 -9.91 8.84
CA PHE A 103 12.87 -9.51 10.22
C PHE A 103 14.38 -9.51 10.44
N THR A 104 14.97 -8.33 10.63
CA THR A 104 16.38 -8.21 11.00
C THR A 104 16.47 -8.37 12.51
N TYR A 105 16.91 -9.54 12.95
CA TYR A 105 16.95 -9.93 14.36
C TYR A 105 17.71 -8.92 15.23
N LEU A 106 18.77 -8.29 14.69
CA LEU A 106 19.57 -7.28 15.39
C LEU A 106 18.85 -5.94 15.60
N MET A 107 17.85 -5.62 14.78
CA MET A 107 17.10 -4.36 14.86
C MET A 107 15.91 -4.43 15.82
N MET A 108 15.53 -5.64 16.26
CA MET A 108 14.37 -5.85 17.14
C MET A 108 14.76 -5.79 18.63
N SER A 109 13.83 -5.44 19.50
CA SER A 109 14.00 -5.57 20.96
C SER A 109 14.06 -7.04 21.37
N HIS A 110 14.96 -7.35 22.31
CA HIS A 110 14.97 -8.67 22.95
C HIS A 110 13.72 -8.84 23.83
N GLY A 111 13.10 -10.02 23.78
CA GLY A 111 11.93 -10.36 24.59
C GLY A 111 10.65 -10.47 23.76
N ILE A 112 9.53 -10.16 24.39
CA ILE A 112 8.19 -10.25 23.81
C ILE A 112 7.84 -8.91 23.16
N ASN A 113 7.54 -8.94 21.88
CA ASN A 113 7.12 -7.81 21.05
C ASN A 113 5.74 -8.11 20.45
N SER A 114 4.99 -7.06 20.07
CA SER A 114 3.70 -7.19 19.39
C SER A 114 3.86 -6.90 17.90
N LEU A 115 3.34 -7.79 17.05
CA LEU A 115 3.28 -7.59 15.60
C LEU A 115 1.82 -7.49 15.16
N VAL A 116 1.43 -6.35 14.60
CA VAL A 116 0.12 -6.14 13.98
C VAL A 116 0.29 -6.14 12.47
N VAL A 117 -0.52 -6.93 11.77
CA VAL A 117 -0.61 -6.91 10.30
C VAL A 117 -1.94 -6.30 9.92
N GLU A 118 -1.88 -5.23 9.13
CA GLU A 118 -3.04 -4.54 8.59
C GLU A 118 -3.10 -4.76 7.08
N VAL A 119 -4.28 -5.13 6.56
CA VAL A 119 -4.54 -5.27 5.12
C VAL A 119 -5.64 -4.28 4.74
N TYR A 120 -5.33 -3.46 3.75
CA TYR A 120 -6.20 -2.38 3.26
C TYR A 120 -6.77 -2.77 1.90
N THR A 121 -8.09 -2.71 1.77
CA THR A 121 -8.80 -3.07 0.54
C THR A 121 -9.62 -1.89 0.04
N GLU A 122 -9.95 -1.89 -1.26
CA GLU A 122 -11.02 -1.03 -1.80
C GLU A 122 -12.31 -1.26 -1.01
N THR A 123 -13.20 -0.28 -1.01
CA THR A 123 -14.55 -0.45 -0.45
C THR A 123 -15.56 -0.89 -1.48
N GLY A 124 -15.35 -0.63 -2.77
CA GLY A 124 -16.32 -0.94 -3.81
C GLY A 124 -17.59 -0.07 -3.73
N SER A 125 -17.50 1.11 -3.10
CA SER A 125 -18.58 2.10 -3.08
C SER A 125 -18.77 2.76 -4.46
N GLY A 126 -17.76 2.71 -5.33
CA GLY A 126 -17.75 3.42 -6.61
C GLY A 126 -17.70 4.94 -6.47
N SER A 127 -17.41 5.44 -5.27
CA SER A 127 -17.22 6.86 -5.00
C SER A 127 -15.89 7.34 -5.60
N LEU A 128 -15.74 8.66 -5.76
CA LEU A 128 -14.44 9.22 -6.15
C LEU A 128 -13.34 8.92 -5.11
N ALA A 129 -13.71 8.78 -3.83
CA ALA A 129 -12.75 8.43 -2.78
C ALA A 129 -12.31 6.97 -2.90
N ASP A 130 -13.22 6.06 -3.22
CA ASP A 130 -12.95 4.64 -3.48
C ASP A 130 -12.04 4.46 -4.70
N GLU A 131 -12.36 5.11 -5.83
CA GLU A 131 -11.55 5.07 -7.06
C GLU A 131 -10.14 5.66 -6.88
N LEU A 132 -9.98 6.62 -5.96
CA LEU A 132 -8.69 7.21 -5.61
C LEU A 132 -7.97 6.45 -4.49
N GLY A 133 -8.58 5.41 -3.91
CA GLY A 133 -8.03 4.60 -2.81
C GLY A 133 -8.02 5.29 -1.44
N TYR A 134 -8.79 6.36 -1.26
CA TYR A 134 -8.96 7.05 0.03
C TYR A 134 -10.09 6.48 0.90
N GLU A 135 -10.94 5.62 0.33
CA GLU A 135 -11.97 4.86 1.03
C GLU A 135 -11.53 3.40 1.08
N GLN A 136 -11.32 2.84 2.27
CA GLN A 136 -10.76 1.50 2.42
C GLN A 136 -11.40 0.71 3.59
N PHE A 137 -11.54 -0.60 3.41
CA PHE A 137 -11.69 -1.50 4.56
C PHE A 137 -10.31 -1.86 5.11
N MET A 138 -10.22 -1.97 6.44
CA MET A 138 -9.00 -2.36 7.14
C MET A 138 -9.26 -3.64 7.92
N PHE A 139 -8.52 -4.69 7.57
CA PHE A 139 -8.45 -5.93 8.32
C PHE A 139 -7.19 -5.90 9.18
N SER A 140 -7.28 -6.38 10.41
CA SER A 140 -6.14 -6.39 11.33
C SER A 140 -6.09 -7.71 12.10
N ARG A 141 -4.87 -8.21 12.30
CA ARG A 141 -4.58 -9.32 13.22
C ARG A 141 -3.26 -9.06 13.94
N GLU A 142 -3.21 -9.50 15.18
CA GLU A 142 -2.05 -9.36 16.05
C GLU A 142 -1.39 -10.73 16.32
N TRP A 143 -0.06 -10.72 16.39
CA TRP A 143 0.79 -11.85 16.74
C TRP A 143 1.75 -11.45 17.86
N VAL A 144 2.12 -12.44 18.68
CA VAL A 144 3.20 -12.30 19.64
C VAL A 144 4.51 -12.64 18.93
N VAL A 145 5.54 -11.79 19.07
CA VAL A 145 6.87 -12.07 18.51
C VAL A 145 7.88 -12.16 19.64
N GLU A 146 8.44 -13.36 19.83
CA GLU A 146 9.47 -13.60 20.85
C GLU A 146 10.86 -13.61 20.22
N VAL A 147 11.65 -12.58 20.52
CA VAL A 147 13.02 -12.42 20.04
C VAL A 147 13.97 -12.96 21.10
N TYR A 148 14.50 -14.16 20.86
CA TYR A 148 15.42 -14.79 21.78
C TYR A 148 16.86 -14.44 21.46
N ARG A 149 17.52 -13.71 22.37
CA ARG A 149 18.95 -13.40 22.29
C ARG A 149 19.69 -14.25 23.33
N PRO A 150 20.27 -15.40 22.94
CA PRO A 150 21.00 -16.25 23.89
C PRO A 150 22.20 -15.55 24.52
N TYR A 151 22.70 -14.49 23.89
CA TYR A 151 23.85 -13.74 24.34
C TYR A 151 23.43 -12.29 24.54
N THR A 152 23.39 -11.84 25.80
CA THR A 152 23.70 -10.44 26.08
C THR A 152 25.18 -10.26 25.73
N ASP A 153 25.51 -9.39 24.78
CA ASP A 153 26.88 -9.09 24.33
C ASP A 153 27.78 -8.44 25.41
N GLU A 154 27.52 -8.71 26.69
CA GLU A 154 28.38 -8.33 27.80
C GLU A 154 29.58 -9.27 27.94
N TYR A 155 30.32 -9.46 26.84
CA TYR A 155 31.70 -9.92 26.98
C TYR A 155 32.54 -8.72 27.41
N ARG A 156 33.20 -8.83 28.56
CA ARG A 156 34.14 -7.80 29.02
C ARG A 156 35.54 -8.24 28.63
N PHE A 157 36.23 -7.38 27.88
CA PHE A 157 37.66 -7.53 27.66
C PHE A 157 38.41 -6.47 28.44
N TYR A 158 39.48 -6.87 29.10
CA TYR A 158 40.40 -5.96 29.76
C TYR A 158 41.80 -6.55 29.76
N VAL A 159 42.79 -5.67 29.80
CA VAL A 159 44.20 -6.09 29.91
C VAL A 159 44.58 -6.06 31.37
N GLU A 160 45.03 -7.20 31.88
CA GLU A 160 45.55 -7.32 33.25
C GLU A 160 46.93 -7.98 33.20
N ASN A 161 47.95 -7.28 33.72
CA ASN A 161 49.34 -7.74 33.73
C ASN A 161 49.89 -8.12 32.34
N GLY A 162 49.48 -7.41 31.29
CA GLY A 162 49.95 -7.65 29.92
C GLY A 162 49.25 -8.81 29.20
N PHE A 163 48.28 -9.47 29.83
CA PHE A 163 47.46 -10.50 29.20
C PHE A 163 46.07 -9.97 28.88
N LEU A 164 45.55 -10.31 27.71
CA LEU A 164 44.15 -10.09 27.35
C LEU A 164 43.28 -11.06 28.13
N LYS A 165 42.40 -10.54 28.99
CA LYS A 165 41.38 -11.35 29.68
C LYS A 165 40.03 -11.15 29.04
N LEU A 166 39.31 -12.26 28.93
CA LEU A 166 37.94 -12.35 28.44
C LEU A 166 37.06 -12.83 29.60
N SER A 167 35.94 -12.15 29.83
CA SER A 167 34.95 -12.52 30.86
C SER A 167 33.57 -12.57 30.24
N TRP A 168 32.82 -13.63 30.53
CA TRP A 168 31.43 -13.81 30.13
C TRP A 168 30.57 -14.05 31.38
N PRO A 169 29.29 -13.63 31.38
CA PRO A 169 28.37 -13.95 32.45
C PRO A 169 28.16 -15.47 32.57
N ALA A 170 27.84 -15.95 33.78
CA ALA A 170 27.61 -17.37 34.04
C ALA A 170 26.37 -17.88 33.29
N TYR A 171 26.44 -19.13 32.80
CA TYR A 171 25.33 -19.80 32.12
C TYR A 171 24.15 -19.96 33.09
N LYS A 172 22.96 -19.51 32.69
CA LYS A 172 21.70 -19.71 33.42
C LYS A 172 20.89 -20.81 32.76
#